data_AF-A0A7S1UP08-F1
#
_entry.id   AF-A0A7S1UP08-F1
#
_cell.length_a   1.000
_cell.length_b   1.000
_cell.length_c   1.000
_cell.angle_alpha   90.00
_cell.angle_beta   90.00
_cell.angle_gamma   90.00
#
_symmetry.space_group_name_H-M   'P 1'
#
loop_
_entity.id
_entity.type
_entity.pdbx_description
1 polymer ?
#
loop_
_entity_poly.entity_id
_entity_poly.type
_entity_poly.pdbx_seq_one_letter_code
_entity_poly.pdbx_strand_id
1 'polypeptide(L)'
;TLRGGHGRYINHNCNPSCIAKIVDGKAPNQHLKRVMIIAQRDIKAREEITYDYQFPLELELESRIPCNCGSMLCRGFMNWDLPEKGSKSRILRTQKRGGNMRDRI
;
A
#
# COMPACT_ATOMS: atom_id res chain seq x y z
N THR A 1 7.74 4.13 17.24
CA THR A 1 8.37 2.80 17.40
C THR A 1 9.78 2.98 17.93
N LEU A 2 10.30 2.03 18.72
CA LEU A 2 11.64 2.12 19.34
C LEU A 2 12.77 1.52 18.47
N ARG A 3 12.44 0.76 17.42
CA ARG A 3 13.40 0.14 16.49
C ARG A 3 12.88 0.23 15.05
N GLY A 4 13.76 0.36 14.08
CA GLY A 4 13.46 0.40 12.64
C GLY A 4 14.63 0.94 11.81
N GLY A 5 14.67 0.59 10.52
CA GLY A 5 15.66 1.12 9.58
C GLY A 5 15.28 2.50 9.04
N HIS A 6 16.12 3.08 8.16
CA HIS A 6 15.90 4.40 7.55
C HIS A 6 14.58 4.53 6.79
N GLY A 7 14.03 3.42 6.28
CA GLY A 7 12.77 3.40 5.54
C GLY A 7 11.58 4.02 6.30
N ARG A 8 11.63 4.07 7.63
CA ARG A 8 10.56 4.66 8.46
C ARG A 8 10.36 6.16 8.29
N TYR A 9 11.33 6.85 7.69
CA TYR A 9 11.33 8.31 7.50
C TYR A 9 11.00 8.71 6.06
N ILE A 10 10.80 7.74 5.16
CA ILE A 10 10.51 8.01 3.76
C ILE A 10 9.05 8.42 3.65
N ASN A 11 8.80 9.62 3.11
CA ASN A 11 7.47 10.21 3.02
C ASN A 11 6.67 9.72 1.81
N HIS A 12 5.38 10.03 1.85
CA HIS A 12 4.47 9.88 0.73
C HIS A 12 4.63 10.99 -0.31
N ASN A 13 4.58 10.63 -1.59
CA ASN A 13 4.29 11.56 -2.67
C ASN A 13 3.35 10.93 -3.70
N CYS A 14 2.39 11.69 -4.21
CA CYS A 14 1.48 11.24 -5.27
C CYS A 14 2.18 11.05 -6.62
N ASN A 15 3.35 11.68 -6.81
CA ASN A 15 4.28 11.44 -7.92
C ASN A 15 5.66 11.02 -7.38
N PRO A 16 5.79 9.77 -6.90
CA PRO A 16 6.95 9.36 -6.12
C PRO A 16 8.21 9.14 -6.96
N SER A 17 9.38 9.23 -6.32
CA SER A 17 10.67 8.86 -6.92
C SER A 17 10.97 7.34 -6.84
N CYS A 18 10.35 6.64 -5.90
CA CYS A 18 10.56 5.21 -5.65
C CYS A 18 9.26 4.38 -5.65
N ILE A 19 9.40 3.07 -5.76
CA ILE A 19 8.34 2.06 -5.58
C ILE A 19 8.70 1.14 -4.41
N ALA A 20 7.71 0.75 -3.62
CA ALA A 20 7.85 -0.31 -2.63
C ALA A 20 7.50 -1.67 -3.26
N LYS A 21 8.41 -2.64 -3.18
CA LYS A 21 8.15 -4.03 -3.61
C LYS A 21 8.35 -4.99 -2.45
N ILE A 22 7.43 -5.93 -2.32
CA ILE A 22 7.58 -7.05 -1.39
C ILE A 22 8.37 -8.14 -2.09
N VAL A 23 9.48 -8.53 -1.49
CA VAL A 23 10.37 -9.58 -1.98
C VAL A 23 10.60 -10.64 -0.92
N ASP A 24 11.02 -11.82 -1.34
CA ASP A 24 11.38 -12.89 -0.42
C ASP A 24 12.68 -12.63 0.32
N GLY A 25 12.75 -13.28 1.48
CA GLY A 25 13.97 -13.43 2.25
C GLY A 25 15.07 -14.10 1.45
N LYS A 26 16.32 -13.90 1.87
CA LYS A 26 17.48 -14.64 1.35
C LYS A 26 17.73 -15.77 2.35
N ALA A 27 18.32 -16.87 1.91
CA ALA A 27 18.73 -17.96 2.79
C ALA A 27 19.49 -17.42 4.02
N PRO A 28 19.20 -17.88 5.24
CA PRO A 28 18.25 -18.94 5.63
C PRO A 28 16.79 -18.47 5.85
N ASN A 29 16.51 -17.19 5.62
CA ASN A 29 15.26 -16.53 6.01
C ASN A 29 14.23 -16.43 4.87
N GLN A 30 14.18 -17.35 3.89
CA GLN A 30 13.27 -17.22 2.74
C GLN A 30 11.79 -17.08 3.11
N HIS A 31 11.38 -17.60 4.27
CA HIS A 31 10.00 -17.50 4.77
C HIS A 31 9.60 -16.06 5.19
N LEU A 32 10.57 -15.16 5.40
CA LEU A 32 10.30 -13.77 5.78
C LEU A 32 10.22 -12.89 4.55
N LYS A 33 9.11 -12.16 4.40
CA LYS A 33 8.97 -11.12 3.38
C LYS A 33 9.75 -9.86 3.79
N ARG A 34 10.27 -9.13 2.80
CA ARG A 34 10.95 -7.85 2.99
C ARG A 34 10.37 -6.81 2.05
N VAL A 35 10.34 -5.56 2.50
CA VAL A 35 9.97 -4.42 1.67
C VAL A 35 11.25 -3.78 1.14
N MET A 36 11.37 -3.69 -0.18
CA MET A 36 12.43 -2.97 -0.87
C MET A 36 11.89 -1.69 -1.47
N ILE A 37 12.54 -0.57 -1.17
CA ILE A 37 12.28 0.72 -1.82
C ILE A 37 13.25 0.85 -2.98
N ILE A 38 12.72 0.90 -4.21
CA ILE A 38 13.49 0.86 -5.45
C ILE A 38 13.21 2.15 -6.23
N ALA A 39 14.26 2.83 -6.69
CA ALA A 39 14.10 4.02 -7.54
C ALA A 39 13.43 3.65 -8.86
N GLN A 40 12.44 4.46 -9.28
CA GLN A 40 11.74 4.29 -10.57
C GLN A 40 12.30 5.17 -11.68
N ARG A 41 13.10 6.16 -11.30
CA ARG A 41 13.79 7.11 -12.17
C ARG A 41 15.08 7.56 -11.49
N ASP A 42 15.92 8.27 -12.23
CA ASP A 42 17.09 8.92 -11.65
C ASP A 42 16.67 9.97 -10.61
N ILE A 43 17.35 9.94 -9.47
CA ILE A 43 17.11 10.82 -8.32
C ILE A 43 18.32 11.74 -8.19
N LYS A 44 18.09 13.05 -8.25
CA LYS A 44 19.19 14.02 -8.14
C LYS A 44 19.67 14.10 -6.69
N ALA A 45 20.91 14.54 -6.51
CA ALA A 45 21.43 14.83 -5.18
C ALA A 45 20.52 15.86 -4.48
N ARG A 46 20.22 15.62 -3.20
CA ARG A 46 19.32 16.43 -2.35
C ARG A 46 17.84 16.36 -2.70
N GLU A 47 17.45 15.56 -3.68
CA GLU A 47 16.05 15.27 -3.94
C GLU A 47 15.49 14.32 -2.88
N GLU A 48 14.26 14.57 -2.43
CA GLU A 48 13.62 13.73 -1.43
C GLU A 48 13.26 12.35 -2.01
N ILE A 49 13.61 11.29 -1.27
CA ILE A 49 13.17 9.93 -1.58
C ILE A 49 11.73 9.77 -1.08
N THR A 50 10.81 9.38 -1.95
CA THR A 50 9.39 9.24 -1.64
C THR A 50 8.80 8.01 -2.33
N TYR A 51 7.74 7.42 -1.76
CA TYR A 51 6.97 6.33 -2.39
C TYR A 51 5.47 6.51 -2.17
N ASP A 52 4.65 5.83 -2.96
CA ASP A 52 3.21 5.82 -2.73
C ASP A 52 2.87 4.91 -1.55
N TYR A 53 2.19 5.42 -0.53
CA TYR A 53 1.83 4.64 0.66
C TYR A 53 0.75 3.60 0.37
N GLN A 54 -0.02 3.80 -0.69
CA GLN A 54 -1.08 2.89 -1.13
C GLN A 54 -2.13 2.64 -0.03
N PHE A 55 -2.47 3.67 0.75
CA PHE A 55 -3.45 3.53 1.82
C PHE A 55 -4.85 3.38 1.22
N PRO A 56 -5.64 2.40 1.71
CA PRO A 56 -6.97 2.14 1.20
C PRO A 56 -7.85 3.37 1.36
N LEU A 57 -8.80 3.56 0.43
CA LEU A 57 -9.75 4.66 0.46
C LEU A 57 -10.59 4.61 1.73
N GLU A 58 -10.55 5.70 2.50
CA GLU A 58 -11.53 5.97 3.55
C GLU A 58 -12.71 6.78 2.98
N LEU A 59 -13.92 6.28 3.19
CA LEU A 59 -15.14 6.88 2.64
C LEU A 59 -15.59 8.09 3.45
N GLU A 60 -15.42 8.04 4.77
CA GLU A 60 -15.69 9.15 5.68
C GLU A 60 -14.62 10.23 5.53
N LEU A 61 -15.05 11.48 5.28
CA LEU A 61 -14.14 12.60 5.02
C LEU A 61 -13.26 12.91 6.24
N GLU A 62 -13.81 12.75 7.43
CA GLU A 62 -13.14 12.97 8.72
C GLU A 62 -12.01 11.96 8.96
N SER A 63 -12.10 10.78 8.34
CA SER A 63 -11.09 9.71 8.40
C SER A 63 -10.03 9.85 7.31
N ARG A 64 -10.16 10.83 6.41
CA ARG A 64 -9.16 11.08 5.36
C ARG A 64 -7.96 11.85 5.88
N ILE A 65 -6.79 11.43 5.45
CA ILE A 65 -5.53 12.04 5.86
C ILE A 65 -5.04 12.97 4.74
N PRO A 66 -4.96 14.29 4.96
CA PRO A 66 -4.58 15.25 3.93
C PRO A 66 -3.15 14.99 3.43
N CYS A 67 -2.96 15.15 2.12
CA CYS A 67 -1.67 14.98 1.46
C CYS A 67 -1.02 16.33 1.18
N ASN A 68 0.20 16.52 1.71
CA ASN A 68 0.98 17.75 1.57
C ASN A 68 2.23 17.55 0.69
N CYS A 69 2.19 16.62 -0.26
CA CYS A 69 3.37 16.23 -1.03
C CYS A 69 3.87 17.26 -2.06
N GLY A 70 3.11 18.33 -2.33
CA GLY A 70 3.50 19.41 -3.24
C GLY A 70 3.52 19.06 -4.74
N SER A 71 3.17 17.83 -5.13
CA SER A 71 3.11 17.42 -6.54
C SER A 71 1.96 18.09 -7.28
N MET A 72 2.18 18.46 -8.55
CA MET A 72 1.09 18.92 -9.46
C MET A 72 0.04 17.82 -9.72
N LEU A 73 0.41 16.55 -9.49
CA LEU A 73 -0.48 15.39 -9.60
C LEU A 73 -1.01 14.95 -8.23
N CYS A 74 -1.03 15.85 -7.24
CA CYS A 74 -1.51 15.53 -5.89
C CYS A 74 -3.01 15.17 -5.90
N ARG A 75 -3.35 14.12 -5.15
CA ARG A 75 -4.70 13.55 -5.06
C ARG A 75 -5.52 14.16 -3.91
N GLY A 76 -4.92 15.07 -3.14
CA GLY A 76 -5.50 15.71 -1.96
C GLY A 76 -5.41 14.90 -0.67
N PHE A 77 -5.47 13.57 -0.75
CA PHE A 77 -5.41 12.67 0.42
C PHE A 77 -4.44 11.51 0.21
N MET A 78 -3.87 10.99 1.31
CA MET A 78 -2.95 9.84 1.27
C MET A 78 -3.69 8.50 1.17
N ASN A 79 -4.89 8.41 1.74
CA ASN A 79 -5.76 7.23 1.78
C ASN A 79 -6.89 7.34 0.76
N TRP A 80 -6.54 7.10 -0.49
CA TRP A 80 -7.39 7.32 -1.66
C TRP A 80 -7.49 6.08 -2.57
N ASP A 81 -6.77 4.99 -2.24
CA ASP A 81 -6.66 3.83 -3.12
C ASP A 81 -7.92 2.95 -3.03
N LEU A 82 -8.62 2.83 -4.15
CA LEU A 82 -9.75 1.90 -4.24
C LEU A 82 -9.29 0.47 -3.96
N PRO A 83 -10.12 -0.36 -3.29
CA PRO A 83 -9.77 -1.72 -2.91
C PRO A 83 -9.25 -2.58 -4.08
N GLU A 84 -9.66 -2.28 -5.31
CA GLU A 84 -9.25 -3.03 -6.49
C GLU A 84 -7.79 -2.77 -6.93
N LYS A 85 -7.16 -1.67 -6.49
CA LYS A 85 -5.77 -1.32 -6.85
C LYS A 85 -4.73 -1.88 -5.87
N GLY A 86 -5.14 -2.25 -4.66
CA GLY A 86 -4.26 -2.77 -3.62
C GLY A 86 -4.66 -4.19 -3.22
N SER A 87 -3.83 -5.19 -3.58
CA SER A 87 -3.99 -6.62 -3.28
C SER A 87 -4.85 -7.41 -4.27
N LYS A 88 -4.16 -8.10 -5.21
CA LYS A 88 -4.63 -9.40 -5.69
C LYS A 88 -4.56 -10.42 -4.55
N SER A 89 -5.41 -10.30 -3.54
CA SER A 89 -5.91 -11.38 -2.69
C SER A 89 -6.74 -10.79 -1.56
N ARG A 90 -7.87 -11.45 -1.26
CA ARG A 90 -8.62 -11.33 -0.01
C ARG A 90 -9.58 -10.12 0.07
N ILE A 91 -10.78 -10.28 -0.51
CA ILE A 91 -12.09 -10.37 0.21
C ILE A 91 -13.23 -10.20 -0.82
N LEU A 92 -13.77 -11.33 -1.28
CA LEU A 92 -15.17 -11.47 -1.69
C LEU A 92 -15.68 -12.72 -0.97
N ARG A 93 -15.95 -12.58 0.32
CA ARG A 93 -16.79 -13.53 1.08
C ARG A 93 -17.76 -12.74 1.96
N THR A 94 -18.63 -11.99 1.30
CA THR A 94 -19.93 -11.62 1.85
C THR A 94 -20.86 -12.83 1.67
N GLN A 95 -21.08 -13.51 2.79
CA GLN A 95 -22.34 -14.14 3.21
C GLN A 95 -23.38 -14.46 2.11
N LYS A 96 -23.59 -15.76 1.84
CA LYS A 96 -24.94 -16.30 1.61
C LYS A 96 -25.18 -17.45 2.59
N ARG A 97 -25.87 -17.13 3.69
CA ARG A 97 -26.60 -18.09 4.50
C ARG A 97 -27.87 -18.50 3.75
N GLY A 98 -28.17 -19.80 3.71
CA GLY A 98 -29.53 -20.35 3.66
C GLY A 98 -30.11 -20.66 2.27
N GLY A 99 -30.40 -21.95 2.03
CA GLY A 99 -31.26 -22.44 0.95
C GLY A 99 -31.28 -23.97 0.86
N ASN A 100 -32.36 -24.59 1.36
CA ASN A 100 -32.65 -26.03 1.42
C ASN A 100 -32.40 -26.81 0.12
N MET A 101 -31.96 -28.06 0.25
CA MET A 101 -32.18 -29.10 -0.76
C MET A 101 -32.54 -30.40 -0.05
N ARG A 102 -33.84 -30.68 0.00
CA ARG A 102 -34.38 -32.01 0.29
C ARG A 102 -34.11 -32.92 -0.92
N ASP A 103 -34.16 -34.22 -0.65
CA ASP A 103 -34.28 -35.35 -1.57
C ASP A 103 -32.98 -35.90 -2.17
N ARG A 104 -32.58 -37.08 -1.67
CA ARG A 104 -32.53 -38.34 -2.43
C ARG A 104 -32.12 -39.50 -1.51
N ILE A 105 -33.10 -40.33 -1.16
CA ILE A 105 -32.95 -41.79 -1.09
C ILE A 105 -32.98 -42.29 -2.54
#